data_AF-A0A8T7B3L6-F1
#
_entry.id   AF-A0A8T7B3L6-F1
#
_cell.length_a   1.000
_cell.length_b   1.000
_cell.length_c   1.000
_cell.angle_alpha   90.00
_cell.angle_beta   90.00
_cell.angle_gamma   90.00
#
_symmetry.space_group_name_H-M   'P 1'
#
loop_
_entity.id
_entity.type
_entity.pdbx_description
1 polymer ?
#
loop_
_entity_poly.entity_id
_entity_poly.type
_entity_poly.pdbx_seq_one_letter_code
_entity_poly.pdbx_strand_id
1 'polypeptide(L)'
;MQQSETLWSEWLGLAPLGRGLARRLMFLWVRARVLPEEPPISSDVPVVYVFANNALSSRLVVDGVCKRLDLPRPEVSPEGLPSEKRALIFVRRLRGWLRRRAEPVQSPRLARLVERVVADNELDVQVVPVTVFWGRSPAKEKSPLKLLFSESWAPAGRLRKLFIILVHGRHTFVQFSTPVSLREFVTESVRDGTDPELIPRKLARVIRVHMRRIRVAAIGPDLSHRRTLRGRILRSPGVRRAIERHAAREGISTDDAYRKAASYVDEIAA
;
A
#
# COMPACT_ATOMS: atom_id res chain seq x y z
N MET A 1 2.65 -40.50 1.85
CA MET A 1 1.37 -40.23 1.16
C MET A 1 1.46 -38.90 0.45
N GLN A 2 2.12 -38.93 -0.71
CA GLN A 2 2.71 -37.79 -1.40
C GLN A 2 2.11 -37.74 -2.82
N GLN A 3 0.83 -37.37 -2.96
CA GLN A 3 0.17 -37.34 -4.28
C GLN A 3 -0.87 -36.21 -4.49
N SER A 4 -1.02 -35.23 -3.59
CA SER A 4 -2.00 -34.14 -3.80
C SER A 4 -1.40 -32.75 -4.11
N GLU A 5 -0.06 -32.60 -4.16
CA GLU A 5 0.58 -31.31 -4.48
C GLU A 5 0.80 -31.06 -5.98
N THR A 6 0.44 -31.99 -6.86
CA THR A 6 0.69 -31.88 -8.31
C THR A 6 -0.41 -31.15 -9.08
N LEU A 7 -1.61 -30.98 -8.52
CA LEU A 7 -2.76 -30.41 -9.24
C LEU A 7 -2.76 -28.87 -9.37
N TRP A 8 -1.82 -28.16 -8.73
CA TRP A 8 -1.70 -26.70 -8.86
C TRP A 8 -0.69 -26.26 -9.93
N SER A 9 0.02 -27.21 -10.56
CA SER A 9 1.12 -26.94 -11.49
C SER A 9 0.70 -26.67 -12.94
N GLU A 10 -0.53 -27.02 -13.34
CA GLU A 10 -1.00 -26.90 -14.73
C GLU A 10 -1.71 -25.55 -15.04
N TRP A 11 -2.05 -24.74 -14.03
CA TRP A 11 -2.84 -23.52 -14.23
C TRP A 11 -2.04 -22.25 -14.58
N LEU A 12 -0.70 -22.33 -14.58
CA LEU A 12 0.19 -21.23 -14.99
C LEU A 12 1.21 -21.75 -16.00
N GLY A 13 0.75 -21.94 -17.25
CA GLY A 13 1.58 -22.21 -18.43
C GLY A 13 2.53 -21.05 -18.80
N LEU A 14 3.38 -20.62 -17.87
CA LEU A 14 4.51 -19.74 -18.12
C LEU A 14 5.78 -20.50 -17.75
N ALA A 15 6.50 -20.94 -18.79
CA ALA A 15 7.78 -21.61 -18.70
C ALA A 15 8.76 -20.87 -17.74
N PRO A 16 9.70 -21.58 -17.08
CA PRO A 16 10.68 -20.98 -16.16
C PRO A 16 11.49 -19.81 -16.76
N LEU A 17 11.65 -19.78 -18.09
CA LEU A 17 12.24 -18.69 -18.85
C LEU A 17 11.45 -17.37 -18.78
N GLY A 18 10.12 -17.42 -18.73
CA GLY A 18 9.25 -16.25 -18.67
C GLY A 18 9.38 -15.47 -17.35
N ARG A 19 9.69 -16.16 -16.24
CA ARG A 19 9.97 -15.51 -14.95
C ARG A 19 11.28 -14.71 -14.97
N GLY A 20 12.31 -15.24 -15.61
CA GLY A 20 13.60 -14.55 -15.76
C GLY A 20 13.49 -13.31 -16.66
N LEU A 21 12.74 -13.40 -17.75
CA LEU A 21 12.52 -12.31 -18.70
C LEU A 21 11.64 -11.20 -18.11
N ALA A 22 10.52 -11.55 -17.45
CA ALA A 22 9.68 -10.58 -16.75
C ALA A 22 10.43 -9.88 -15.61
N ARG A 23 11.30 -10.61 -14.92
CA ARG A 23 12.22 -10.05 -13.92
C ARG A 23 13.19 -9.07 -14.57
N ARG A 24 13.90 -9.45 -15.63
CA ARG A 24 14.85 -8.59 -16.36
C ARG A 24 14.19 -7.33 -16.96
N LEU A 25 12.99 -7.47 -17.53
CA LEU A 25 12.20 -6.34 -18.06
C LEU A 25 11.72 -5.39 -16.96
N MET A 26 11.38 -5.89 -15.77
CA MET A 26 11.14 -5.02 -14.61
C MET A 26 12.42 -4.35 -14.10
N PHE A 27 13.55 -5.07 -14.05
CA PHE A 27 14.83 -4.52 -13.59
C PHE A 27 15.37 -3.41 -14.51
N LEU A 28 15.07 -3.44 -15.82
CA LEU A 28 15.46 -2.38 -16.74
C LEU A 28 14.63 -1.09 -16.56
N TRP A 29 13.45 -1.16 -15.92
CA TRP A 29 12.42 -0.12 -16.03
C TRP A 29 11.93 0.49 -14.70
N VAL A 30 12.44 0.04 -13.55
CA VAL A 30 12.08 0.60 -12.24
C VAL A 30 13.17 1.56 -11.75
N ARG A 31 13.22 2.77 -12.33
CA ARG A 31 13.79 3.94 -11.63
C ARG A 31 12.76 4.44 -10.61
N ALA A 32 12.41 3.59 -9.64
CA ALA A 32 11.58 4.00 -8.51
C ALA A 32 12.37 5.02 -7.68
N ARG A 33 11.76 6.18 -7.43
CA ARG A 33 12.27 7.16 -6.47
C ARG A 33 12.01 6.66 -5.06
N VAL A 34 13.00 6.81 -4.19
CA VAL A 34 12.95 6.33 -2.81
C VAL A 34 12.72 7.53 -1.89
N LEU A 35 11.86 7.36 -0.90
CA LEU A 35 11.53 8.38 0.09
C LEU A 35 11.64 7.79 1.50
N PRO A 36 12.41 8.40 2.40
CA PRO A 36 13.46 9.40 2.12
C PRO A 36 14.55 8.84 1.17
N GLU A 37 15.41 9.71 0.64
CA GLU A 37 16.51 9.29 -0.27
C GLU A 37 17.43 8.26 0.39
N GLU A 38 17.70 8.45 1.69
CA GLU A 38 18.36 7.50 2.57
C GLU A 38 17.34 6.88 3.53
N PRO A 39 16.91 5.63 3.30
CA PRO A 39 15.99 4.95 4.19
C PRO A 39 16.60 4.82 5.59
N PRO A 40 15.86 5.16 6.66
CA PRO A 40 16.37 5.09 8.04
C PRO A 40 16.37 3.64 8.55
N ILE A 41 17.05 2.73 7.84
CA ILE A 41 17.09 1.29 8.08
C ILE A 41 18.52 0.95 8.52
N SER A 42 18.67 0.27 9.65
CA SER A 42 19.98 -0.25 10.08
C SER A 42 20.13 -1.67 9.57
N SER A 43 21.33 -2.02 9.10
CA SER A 43 21.66 -3.37 8.66
C SER A 43 22.14 -4.27 9.81
N ASP A 44 22.39 -3.71 11.00
CA ASP A 44 22.94 -4.44 12.15
C ASP A 44 21.88 -5.32 12.84
N VAL A 45 20.61 -4.99 12.64
CA VAL A 45 19.46 -5.66 13.25
C VAL A 45 18.62 -6.33 12.16
N PRO A 46 18.08 -7.54 12.38
CA PRO A 46 17.21 -8.20 11.41
C PRO A 46 16.04 -7.32 10.97
N VAL A 47 15.91 -7.09 9.66
CA VAL A 47 14.88 -6.21 9.09
C VAL A 47 13.71 -7.02 8.52
N VAL A 48 12.47 -6.59 8.80
CA VAL A 48 11.25 -7.15 8.22
C VAL A 48 10.37 -6.05 7.65
N TYR A 49 10.07 -6.15 6.36
CA TYR A 49 9.28 -5.16 5.63
C TYR A 49 7.78 -5.47 5.69
N VAL A 50 6.98 -4.45 5.97
CA VAL A 50 5.53 -4.56 6.11
C VAL A 50 4.81 -3.86 4.97
N PHE A 51 3.97 -4.62 4.27
CA PHE A 51 3.19 -4.17 3.12
C PHE A 51 1.70 -4.15 3.46
N ALA A 52 0.99 -3.19 2.88
CA ALA A 52 -0.46 -3.11 3.04
C ALA A 52 -1.17 -4.35 2.45
N ASN A 53 -0.67 -4.90 1.34
CA ASN A 53 -1.23 -6.06 0.65
C ASN A 53 -0.13 -6.94 0.04
N ASN A 54 -0.45 -8.20 -0.28
CA ASN A 54 0.48 -9.13 -0.94
C ASN A 54 0.51 -8.95 -2.47
N ALA A 55 0.80 -7.73 -2.93
CA ALA A 55 0.94 -7.45 -4.35
C ALA A 55 2.36 -7.81 -4.84
N LEU A 56 2.45 -8.71 -5.82
CA LEU A 56 3.73 -9.14 -6.40
C LEU A 56 4.52 -7.97 -7.00
N SER A 57 3.84 -7.02 -7.66
CA SER A 57 4.48 -5.84 -8.24
C SER A 57 5.18 -4.98 -7.18
N SER A 58 4.50 -4.72 -6.06
CA SER A 58 5.07 -3.94 -4.95
C SER A 58 6.28 -4.64 -4.35
N ARG A 59 6.20 -5.97 -4.16
CA ARG A 59 7.30 -6.77 -3.60
C ARG A 59 8.54 -6.74 -4.49
N LEU A 60 8.37 -6.95 -5.80
CA LEU A 60 9.48 -6.95 -6.75
C LEU A 60 10.12 -5.57 -6.93
N VAL A 61 9.32 -4.51 -6.89
CA VAL A 61 9.84 -3.13 -6.90
C VAL A 61 10.68 -2.86 -5.65
N VAL A 62 10.16 -3.20 -4.45
CA VAL A 62 10.91 -2.98 -3.21
C VAL A 62 12.15 -3.86 -3.14
N ASP A 63 12.07 -5.13 -3.58
CA ASP A 63 13.25 -6.01 -3.66
C ASP A 63 14.33 -5.45 -4.57
N GLY A 64 13.95 -4.89 -5.72
CA GLY A 64 14.88 -4.23 -6.63
C GLY A 64 15.48 -2.94 -6.05
N VAL A 65 14.68 -2.16 -5.31
CA VAL A 65 15.16 -0.96 -4.60
C VAL A 65 16.14 -1.33 -3.48
N CYS A 66 15.81 -2.31 -2.64
CA CYS A 66 16.71 -2.78 -1.58
C CYS A 66 18.02 -3.26 -2.17
N LYS A 67 17.98 -4.06 -3.26
CA LYS A 67 19.20 -4.51 -3.94
C LYS A 67 20.06 -3.34 -4.47
N ARG A 68 19.44 -2.26 -4.94
CA ARG A 68 20.16 -1.10 -5.49
C ARG A 68 20.79 -0.22 -4.39
N LEU A 69 20.14 -0.14 -3.23
CA LEU A 69 20.59 0.64 -2.07
C LEU A 69 21.42 -0.19 -1.08
N ASP A 70 21.79 -1.42 -1.44
CA ASP A 70 22.49 -2.37 -0.58
C ASP A 70 21.80 -2.63 0.77
N LEU A 71 20.47 -2.62 0.77
CA LEU A 71 19.64 -2.91 1.94
C LEU A 71 19.25 -4.39 2.00
N PRO A 72 18.94 -4.91 3.21
CA PRO A 72 18.40 -6.25 3.38
C PRO A 72 17.23 -6.53 2.44
N ARG A 73 17.27 -7.66 1.73
CA ARG A 73 16.30 -7.93 0.66
C ARG A 73 15.01 -8.56 1.23
N PRO A 74 13.82 -8.08 0.86
CA PRO A 74 12.55 -8.61 1.37
C PRO A 74 12.25 -10.05 0.89
N GLU A 75 12.71 -10.43 -0.29
CA GLU A 75 12.39 -11.73 -0.91
C GLU A 75 13.28 -12.88 -0.45
N VAL A 76 14.27 -12.61 0.40
CA VAL A 76 15.20 -13.60 0.97
C VAL A 76 15.02 -13.70 2.48
N SER A 77 15.62 -14.73 3.08
CA SER A 77 15.60 -14.90 4.53
C SER A 77 16.35 -13.74 5.19
N PRO A 78 15.77 -13.08 6.22
CA PRO A 78 16.48 -12.05 6.96
C PRO A 78 17.63 -12.68 7.74
N GLU A 79 18.78 -12.01 7.72
CA GLU A 79 19.91 -12.34 8.58
C GLU A 79 19.50 -12.27 10.05
N GLY A 80 20.00 -13.17 10.89
CA GLY A 80 19.56 -13.35 12.28
C GLY A 80 18.17 -13.99 12.47
N LEU A 81 17.42 -14.29 11.41
CA LEU A 81 16.09 -14.92 11.47
C LEU A 81 15.99 -16.14 10.52
N PRO A 82 16.78 -17.22 10.74
CA PRO A 82 16.95 -18.31 9.79
C PRO A 82 15.68 -19.14 9.53
N SER A 83 14.73 -19.15 10.47
CA SER A 83 13.45 -19.85 10.28
C SER A 83 12.52 -19.14 9.29
N GLU A 84 12.78 -17.87 8.99
CA GLU A 84 11.90 -17.05 8.18
C GLU A 84 12.40 -17.01 6.74
N LYS A 85 11.68 -17.67 5.81
CA LYS A 85 12.08 -17.77 4.39
C LYS A 85 12.15 -16.44 3.63
N ARG A 86 11.56 -15.38 4.18
CA ARG A 86 11.38 -14.05 3.56
C ARG A 86 11.29 -12.97 4.63
N ALA A 87 11.72 -11.74 4.36
CA ALA A 87 11.55 -10.59 5.27
C ALA A 87 10.27 -9.78 4.98
N LEU A 88 9.10 -10.44 4.95
CA LEU A 88 7.83 -9.84 4.50
C LEU A 88 6.66 -10.09 5.44
N ILE A 89 5.90 -9.04 5.76
CA ILE A 89 4.61 -9.14 6.47
C ILE A 89 3.54 -8.38 5.68
N PHE A 90 2.32 -8.92 5.66
CA PHE A 90 1.16 -8.28 5.03
C PHE A 90 0.09 -8.00 6.08
N VAL A 91 -0.38 -6.76 6.15
CA VAL A 91 -1.36 -6.36 7.18
C VAL A 91 -2.81 -6.34 6.71
N ARG A 92 -3.07 -6.46 5.40
CA ARG A 92 -4.42 -6.62 4.83
C ARG A 92 -4.43 -7.74 3.80
N ARG A 93 -5.53 -8.50 3.76
CA ARG A 93 -5.85 -9.45 2.68
C ARG A 93 -6.99 -8.86 1.86
N LEU A 94 -6.82 -8.88 0.55
CA LEU A 94 -7.92 -8.60 -0.38
C LEU A 94 -8.71 -9.90 -0.52
N ARG A 95 -9.97 -9.89 -0.08
CA ARG A 95 -10.87 -11.06 -0.16
C ARG A 95 -12.00 -10.76 -1.15
N GLY A 96 -12.37 -11.75 -1.97
CA GLY A 96 -13.48 -11.68 -2.94
C GLY A 96 -13.05 -11.46 -4.40
N TRP A 97 -13.61 -12.26 -5.32
CA TRP A 97 -13.40 -12.16 -6.77
C TRP A 97 -14.17 -10.99 -7.40
N LEU A 98 -15.40 -10.72 -6.91
CA LEU A 98 -16.31 -9.69 -7.46
C LEU A 98 -16.25 -8.34 -6.72
N ARG A 99 -16.22 -8.34 -5.39
CA ARG A 99 -16.06 -7.15 -4.53
C ARG A 99 -14.88 -7.38 -3.59
N ARG A 100 -13.73 -6.78 -3.92
CA ARG A 100 -12.51 -6.88 -3.11
C ARG A 100 -12.70 -6.09 -1.81
N ARG A 101 -13.13 -6.74 -0.73
CA ARG A 101 -13.14 -6.15 0.60
C ARG A 101 -11.77 -6.43 1.24
N ALA A 102 -11.16 -5.40 1.79
CA ALA A 102 -9.87 -5.53 2.46
C ALA A 102 -10.11 -5.80 3.95
N GLU A 103 -9.79 -7.01 4.41
CA GLU A 103 -9.92 -7.40 5.81
C GLU A 103 -8.55 -7.33 6.51
N PRO A 104 -8.51 -6.88 7.78
CA PRO A 104 -7.31 -7.02 8.61
C PRO A 104 -6.90 -8.48 8.70
N VAL A 105 -5.60 -8.75 8.51
CA VAL A 105 -5.05 -10.10 8.67
C VAL A 105 -4.22 -10.12 9.92
N GLN A 106 -4.43 -11.15 10.74
CA GLN A 106 -3.43 -11.53 11.73
C GLN A 106 -2.35 -12.31 10.99
N SER A 107 -1.15 -11.73 10.89
CA SER A 107 -0.02 -12.39 10.24
C SER A 107 0.57 -13.41 11.22
N PRO A 108 0.55 -14.72 10.92
CA PRO A 108 1.15 -15.73 11.80
C PRO A 108 2.65 -15.50 12.03
N ARG A 109 3.32 -14.89 11.04
CA ARG A 109 4.72 -14.47 11.17
C ARG A 109 4.91 -13.41 12.25
N LEU A 110 3.99 -12.46 12.38
CA LEU A 110 4.14 -11.39 13.37
C LEU A 110 3.99 -11.94 14.79
N ALA A 111 3.10 -12.92 14.99
CA ALA A 111 3.01 -13.64 16.26
C ALA A 111 4.32 -14.37 16.59
N ARG A 112 4.85 -15.16 15.66
CA ARG A 112 6.15 -15.86 15.86
C ARG A 112 7.33 -14.93 16.13
N LEU A 113 7.37 -13.76 15.49
CA LEU A 113 8.44 -12.79 15.74
C LEU A 113 8.30 -12.16 17.13
N VAL A 114 7.08 -11.85 17.56
CA VAL A 114 6.82 -11.39 18.93
C VAL A 114 7.22 -12.46 19.94
N GLU A 115 6.82 -13.72 19.75
CA GLU A 115 7.20 -14.84 20.60
C GLU A 115 8.73 -14.98 20.71
N ARG A 116 9.46 -14.82 19.60
CA ARG A 116 10.92 -14.89 19.59
C ARG A 116 11.58 -13.75 20.35
N VAL A 117 11.12 -12.52 20.14
CA VAL A 117 11.65 -11.35 20.85
C VAL A 117 11.33 -11.42 22.35
N VAL A 118 10.21 -12.04 22.73
CA VAL A 118 9.90 -12.32 24.15
C VAL A 118 10.81 -13.41 24.73
N ALA A 119 11.13 -14.45 23.95
CA ALA A 119 11.93 -15.59 24.42
C ALA A 119 13.44 -15.29 24.50
N ASP A 120 13.96 -14.48 23.58
CA ASP A 120 15.37 -14.09 23.51
C ASP A 120 15.47 -12.60 23.79
N ASN A 121 16.10 -12.21 24.90
CA ASN A 121 16.19 -10.82 25.36
C ASN A 121 17.20 -9.95 24.59
N GLU A 122 18.10 -10.55 23.81
CA GLU A 122 19.09 -9.80 23.01
C GLU A 122 18.58 -9.57 21.59
N LEU A 123 17.64 -10.39 21.12
CA LEU A 123 17.05 -10.26 19.79
C LEU A 123 16.18 -9.01 19.68
N ASP A 124 16.52 -8.10 18.77
CA ASP A 124 15.59 -7.10 18.24
C ASP A 124 15.30 -7.37 16.76
N VAL A 125 14.14 -6.92 16.29
CA VAL A 125 13.73 -7.01 14.89
C VAL A 125 13.19 -5.67 14.46
N GLN A 126 13.77 -5.13 13.41
CA GLN A 126 13.37 -3.86 12.85
C GLN A 126 12.17 -4.06 11.90
N VAL A 127 11.01 -3.54 12.27
CA VAL A 127 9.78 -3.65 11.48
C VAL A 127 9.57 -2.37 10.66
N VAL A 128 9.71 -2.46 9.33
CA VAL A 128 9.71 -1.30 8.42
C VAL A 128 8.43 -1.23 7.59
N PRO A 129 7.52 -0.27 7.82
CA PRO A 129 6.36 -0.07 6.95
C PRO A 129 6.78 0.49 5.58
N VAL A 130 6.43 -0.22 4.51
CA VAL A 130 6.77 0.19 3.13
C VAL A 130 5.51 0.47 2.31
N THR A 131 5.44 1.67 1.77
CA THR A 131 4.33 2.09 0.90
C THR A 131 4.83 2.34 -0.52
N VAL A 132 4.31 1.57 -1.47
CA VAL A 132 4.56 1.79 -2.90
C VAL A 132 3.44 2.62 -3.50
N PHE A 133 3.83 3.70 -4.17
CA PHE A 133 2.97 4.59 -4.93
C PHE A 133 3.28 4.42 -6.42
N TRP A 134 2.24 4.09 -7.17
CA TRP A 134 2.30 4.08 -8.63
C TRP A 134 1.73 5.43 -9.07
N GLY A 135 2.58 6.29 -9.64
CA GLY A 135 2.27 7.69 -9.85
C GLY A 135 1.06 7.98 -10.72
N ARG A 136 0.58 9.23 -10.58
CA ARG A 136 -0.25 9.96 -11.54
C ARG A 136 0.51 11.22 -11.97
N SER A 137 0.60 11.49 -13.28
CA SER A 137 0.09 12.67 -14.02
C SER A 137 0.66 12.66 -15.46
N PRO A 138 -0.07 13.15 -16.50
CA PRO A 138 -0.48 14.55 -16.56
C PRO A 138 -1.99 14.77 -16.74
N ALA A 139 -2.53 15.72 -15.97
CA ALA A 139 -3.80 16.39 -16.25
C ALA A 139 -3.74 17.34 -17.47
N LYS A 140 -2.68 17.27 -18.29
CA LYS A 140 -2.48 18.06 -19.51
C LYS A 140 -1.63 17.26 -20.50
N GLU A 141 -2.26 16.39 -21.29
CA GLU A 141 -1.76 16.03 -22.63
C GLU A 141 -2.85 15.26 -23.38
N LYS A 142 -3.37 15.88 -24.44
CA LYS A 142 -4.15 15.16 -25.44
C LYS A 142 -3.16 14.28 -26.21
N SER A 143 -3.29 12.96 -26.04
CA SER A 143 -2.83 11.91 -26.97
C SER A 143 -1.33 11.56 -27.03
N PRO A 144 -0.98 10.40 -26.45
CA PRO A 144 -0.18 9.39 -27.17
C PRO A 144 -0.91 8.04 -27.35
N LEU A 145 -2.13 7.90 -26.81
CA LEU A 145 -2.90 6.65 -26.86
C LEU A 145 -3.83 6.52 -28.09
N LYS A 146 -4.12 7.58 -28.86
CA LYS A 146 -4.94 7.46 -30.09
C LYS A 146 -4.21 6.77 -31.25
N LEU A 147 -2.88 6.67 -31.21
CA LEU A 147 -2.06 5.97 -32.20
C LEU A 147 -1.99 4.44 -31.97
N LEU A 148 -2.42 3.95 -30.80
CA LEU A 148 -2.41 2.53 -30.46
C LEU A 148 -3.79 1.86 -30.61
N PHE A 149 -4.76 2.55 -31.21
CA PHE A 149 -6.14 2.09 -31.44
C PHE A 149 -6.55 2.14 -32.93
N SER A 150 -5.66 1.79 -33.86
CA SER A 150 -6.12 1.30 -35.17
C SER A 150 -6.41 -0.19 -35.05
N GLU A 151 -7.70 -0.50 -35.03
CA GLU A 151 -8.40 -1.75 -35.34
C GLU A 151 -7.62 -3.09 -35.31
N SER A 152 -8.23 -4.04 -34.58
CA SER A 152 -7.87 -5.46 -34.41
C SER A 152 -6.87 -5.78 -33.29
N TRP A 153 -6.94 -7.01 -32.78
CA TRP A 153 -6.21 -7.61 -31.65
C TRP A 153 -6.94 -7.64 -30.29
N ALA A 154 -8.03 -8.41 -30.26
CA ALA A 154 -8.37 -9.25 -29.11
C ALA A 154 -7.31 -10.36 -29.01
N PRO A 155 -6.44 -10.43 -27.98
CA PRO A 155 -6.84 -10.61 -26.58
C PRO A 155 -5.81 -10.06 -25.55
N ALA A 156 -5.75 -8.74 -25.29
CA ALA A 156 -4.66 -8.15 -24.49
C ALA A 156 -5.03 -7.63 -23.08
N GLY A 157 -6.06 -8.14 -22.40
CA GLY A 157 -6.51 -7.57 -21.12
C GLY A 157 -5.45 -7.48 -20.00
N ARG A 158 -4.59 -8.50 -19.84
CA ARG A 158 -3.54 -8.55 -18.80
C ARG A 158 -2.20 -7.98 -19.26
N LEU A 159 -1.84 -8.19 -20.53
CA LEU A 159 -0.67 -7.58 -21.16
C LEU A 159 -0.83 -6.07 -21.28
N ARG A 160 -2.04 -5.55 -21.53
CA ARG A 160 -2.36 -4.12 -21.45
C ARG A 160 -2.12 -3.57 -20.04
N LYS A 161 -2.46 -4.32 -18.98
CA LYS A 161 -2.20 -3.87 -17.60
C LYS A 161 -0.71 -3.88 -17.29
N LEU A 162 0.00 -4.91 -17.75
CA LEU A 162 1.47 -4.95 -17.67
C LEU A 162 2.08 -3.79 -18.44
N PHE A 163 1.62 -3.49 -19.66
CA PHE A 163 2.10 -2.41 -20.54
C PHE A 163 1.71 -1.02 -20.04
N ILE A 164 0.54 -0.82 -19.44
CA ILE A 164 0.18 0.43 -18.77
C ILE A 164 1.07 0.62 -17.53
N ILE A 165 1.29 -0.42 -16.72
CA ILE A 165 2.21 -0.37 -15.58
C ILE A 165 3.67 -0.17 -16.04
N LEU A 166 4.05 -0.77 -17.16
CA LEU A 166 5.32 -0.55 -17.83
C LEU A 166 5.38 0.95 -18.17
N VAL A 167 4.54 1.43 -19.09
CA VAL A 167 4.64 2.76 -19.72
C VAL A 167 4.54 3.89 -18.68
N HIS A 168 3.84 3.68 -17.57
CA HIS A 168 3.73 4.63 -16.47
C HIS A 168 4.66 4.34 -15.27
N GLY A 169 5.47 3.27 -15.33
CA GLY A 169 6.33 2.79 -14.25
C GLY A 169 7.45 3.74 -13.84
N ARG A 170 7.77 4.72 -14.71
CA ARG A 170 8.76 5.79 -14.47
C ARG A 170 8.38 6.75 -13.35
N HIS A 171 7.13 6.73 -12.88
CA HIS A 171 6.65 7.54 -11.76
C HIS A 171 6.31 6.68 -10.54
N THR A 172 7.10 5.65 -10.26
CA THR A 172 6.94 4.84 -9.05
C THR A 172 7.72 5.46 -7.89
N PHE A 173 7.06 5.64 -6.75
CA PHE A 173 7.70 6.08 -5.51
C PHE A 173 7.60 4.97 -4.47
N VAL A 174 8.71 4.67 -3.80
CA VAL A 174 8.76 3.72 -2.68
C VAL A 174 9.07 4.52 -1.44
N GLN A 175 8.14 4.54 -0.50
CA GLN A 175 8.32 5.19 0.79
C GLN A 175 8.63 4.15 1.86
N PHE A 176 9.85 4.20 2.40
CA PHE A 176 10.24 3.51 3.62
C PHE A 176 9.90 4.42 4.81
N SER A 177 9.05 3.93 5.71
CA SER A 177 8.72 4.66 6.93
C SER A 177 9.78 4.44 8.00
N THR A 178 9.78 5.29 9.02
CA THR A 178 10.53 5.06 10.26
C THR A 178 10.29 3.64 10.75
N PRO A 179 11.35 2.86 10.98
CA PRO A 179 11.21 1.53 11.52
C PRO A 179 10.71 1.54 12.96
N VAL A 180 10.09 0.44 13.34
CA VAL A 180 9.67 0.16 14.71
C VAL A 180 10.55 -0.95 15.25
N SER A 181 11.24 -0.71 16.37
CA SER A 181 11.88 -1.79 17.13
C SER A 181 10.80 -2.70 17.69
N LEU A 182 10.86 -4.00 17.35
CA LEU A 182 9.89 -4.96 17.84
C LEU A 182 10.06 -5.18 19.35
N ARG A 183 11.30 -5.19 19.85
CA ARG A 183 11.61 -5.29 21.27
C ARG A 183 11.02 -4.13 22.05
N GLU A 184 11.34 -2.90 21.66
CA GLU A 184 10.83 -1.70 22.33
C GLU A 184 9.30 -1.69 22.35
N PHE A 185 8.67 -2.01 21.21
CA PHE A 185 7.22 -2.06 21.10
C PHE A 185 6.59 -3.11 22.01
N VAL A 186 7.21 -4.29 22.14
CA VAL A 186 6.74 -5.36 23.04
C VAL A 186 6.90 -4.93 24.49
N THR A 187 8.07 -4.43 24.88
CA THR A 187 8.35 -3.96 26.24
C THR A 187 7.40 -2.85 26.67
N GLU A 188 7.16 -1.85 25.80
CA GLU A 188 6.19 -0.78 26.05
C GLU A 188 4.76 -1.35 26.16
N SER A 189 4.38 -2.27 25.27
CA SER A 189 3.03 -2.86 25.31
C SER A 189 2.77 -3.69 26.56
N VAL A 190 3.77 -4.44 27.05
CA VAL A 190 3.68 -5.18 28.31
C VAL A 190 3.57 -4.20 29.50
N ARG A 191 4.36 -3.12 29.48
CA ARG A 191 4.29 -2.06 30.51
C ARG A 191 2.92 -1.37 30.56
N ASP A 192 2.27 -1.19 29.41
CA ASP A 192 0.89 -0.68 29.31
C ASP A 192 -0.19 -1.67 29.79
N GLY A 193 0.19 -2.89 30.22
CA GLY A 193 -0.75 -3.94 30.60
C GLY A 193 -1.44 -4.61 29.41
N THR A 194 -0.86 -4.53 28.20
CA THR A 194 -1.39 -5.24 27.03
C THR A 194 -1.09 -6.73 27.17
N ASP A 195 -2.12 -7.56 27.05
CA ASP A 195 -1.96 -9.02 26.96
C ASP A 195 -0.96 -9.39 25.83
N PRO A 196 0.07 -10.20 26.11
CA PRO A 196 1.05 -10.66 25.12
C PRO A 196 0.44 -11.21 23.82
N GLU A 197 -0.70 -11.92 23.90
CA GLU A 197 -1.38 -12.48 22.73
C GLU A 197 -1.97 -11.39 21.80
N LEU A 198 -2.23 -10.20 22.35
CA LEU A 198 -2.79 -9.07 21.63
C LEU A 198 -1.71 -8.15 21.02
N ILE A 199 -0.45 -8.26 21.44
CA ILE A 199 0.66 -7.42 20.96
C ILE A 199 0.80 -7.49 19.42
N PRO A 200 0.80 -8.67 18.76
CA PRO A 200 0.85 -8.73 17.29
C PRO A 200 -0.32 -8.01 16.62
N ARG A 201 -1.51 -8.06 17.23
CA ARG A 201 -2.71 -7.38 16.72
C ARG A 201 -2.61 -5.86 16.89
N LYS A 202 -2.08 -5.40 18.03
CA LYS A 202 -1.80 -3.98 18.32
C LYS A 202 -0.80 -3.44 17.30
N LEU A 203 0.34 -4.11 17.11
CA LEU A 203 1.38 -3.72 16.16
C LEU A 203 0.84 -3.64 14.71
N ALA A 204 0.15 -4.69 14.26
CA ALA A 204 -0.44 -4.70 12.92
C ALA A 204 -1.46 -3.56 12.74
N ARG A 205 -2.21 -3.19 13.79
CA ARG A 205 -3.14 -2.06 13.76
C ARG A 205 -2.41 -0.72 13.67
N VAL A 206 -1.39 -0.51 14.48
CA VAL A 206 -0.55 0.71 14.45
C VAL A 206 0.02 0.91 13.06
N ILE A 207 0.66 -0.13 12.50
CA ILE A 207 1.23 -0.07 11.14
C ILE A 207 0.16 0.21 10.08
N ARG A 208 -1.02 -0.44 10.15
CA ARG A 208 -2.12 -0.14 9.22
C ARG A 208 -2.57 1.32 9.27
N VAL A 209 -2.70 1.87 10.47
CA VAL A 209 -3.11 3.27 10.67
C VAL A 209 -2.05 4.22 10.10
N HIS A 210 -0.78 3.97 10.41
CA HIS A 210 0.36 4.70 9.88
C HIS A 210 0.38 4.72 8.34
N MET A 211 0.36 3.54 7.71
CA MET A 211 0.34 3.42 6.25
C MET A 211 -0.90 4.07 5.61
N ARG A 212 -2.05 4.06 6.30
CA ARG A 212 -3.26 4.76 5.84
C ARG A 212 -3.06 6.28 5.89
N ARG A 213 -2.47 6.83 6.96
CA ARG A 213 -2.17 8.27 7.08
C ARG A 213 -1.22 8.73 5.98
N ILE A 214 -0.13 8.00 5.77
CA ILE A 214 0.82 8.27 4.68
C ILE A 214 0.09 8.29 3.33
N ARG A 215 -0.73 7.26 3.05
CA ARG A 215 -1.46 7.18 1.78
C ARG A 215 -2.44 8.34 1.59
N VAL A 216 -3.15 8.74 2.64
CA VAL A 216 -4.08 9.87 2.61
C VAL A 216 -3.33 11.19 2.43
N ALA A 217 -2.17 11.38 3.06
CA ALA A 217 -1.35 12.58 2.89
C ALA A 217 -0.80 12.69 1.46
N ALA A 218 -0.40 11.56 0.84
CA ALA A 218 0.20 11.55 -0.49
C ALA A 218 -0.82 11.61 -1.65
N ILE A 219 -1.96 10.90 -1.53
CA ILE A 219 -2.94 10.75 -2.63
C ILE A 219 -4.25 11.53 -2.35
N GLY A 220 -4.51 11.86 -1.09
CA GLY A 220 -5.82 12.31 -0.63
C GLY A 220 -6.72 11.16 -0.16
N PRO A 221 -7.86 11.47 0.46
CA PRO A 221 -8.83 10.47 0.91
C PRO A 221 -9.46 9.71 -0.28
N ASP A 222 -9.78 8.43 -0.08
CA ASP A 222 -10.34 7.55 -1.12
C ASP A 222 -11.64 8.13 -1.75
N LEU A 223 -11.63 8.38 -3.07
CA LEU A 223 -12.66 9.06 -3.87
C LEU A 223 -14.02 8.36 -3.95
N SER A 224 -14.17 7.17 -3.36
CA SER A 224 -15.47 6.68 -2.84
C SER A 224 -16.17 7.73 -1.97
N HIS A 225 -15.39 8.68 -1.43
CA HIS A 225 -15.79 9.87 -0.70
C HIS A 225 -16.37 11.01 -1.55
N ARG A 226 -16.43 11.06 -2.89
CA ARG A 226 -16.98 12.30 -3.53
C ARG A 226 -18.38 12.65 -3.00
N ARG A 227 -19.28 11.66 -2.97
CA ARG A 227 -20.62 11.80 -2.36
C ARG A 227 -20.56 11.98 -0.83
N THR A 228 -19.69 11.24 -0.13
CA THR A 228 -19.58 11.30 1.33
C THR A 228 -18.93 12.59 1.85
N LEU A 229 -17.95 13.13 1.13
CA LEU A 229 -17.21 14.36 1.36
C LEU A 229 -18.10 15.55 1.05
N ARG A 230 -18.80 15.55 -0.08
CA ARG A 230 -19.85 16.53 -0.37
C ARG A 230 -20.85 16.58 0.78
N GLY A 231 -21.39 15.44 1.19
CA GLY A 231 -22.30 15.35 2.32
C GLY A 231 -21.69 15.76 3.67
N ARG A 232 -20.38 15.55 3.91
CA ARG A 232 -19.71 15.99 5.15
C ARG A 232 -19.45 17.49 5.18
N ILE A 233 -18.98 18.07 4.07
CA ILE A 233 -18.72 19.50 3.94
C ILE A 233 -20.02 20.28 4.12
N LEU A 234 -21.07 19.89 3.40
CA LEU A 234 -22.39 20.53 3.48
C LEU A 234 -23.08 20.36 4.84
N ARG A 235 -22.66 19.36 5.64
CA ARG A 235 -23.15 19.17 7.03
C ARG A 235 -22.26 19.80 8.09
N SER A 236 -21.09 20.33 7.72
CA SER A 236 -20.19 20.97 8.69
C SER A 236 -20.85 22.23 9.26
N PRO A 237 -20.72 22.51 10.57
CA PRO A 237 -21.38 23.66 11.20
C PRO A 237 -21.03 25.00 10.55
N GLY A 238 -19.76 25.19 10.16
CA GLY A 238 -19.29 26.40 9.50
C GLY A 238 -19.97 26.64 8.14
N VAL A 239 -20.10 25.59 7.33
CA VAL A 239 -20.72 25.68 6.01
C VAL A 239 -22.23 25.87 6.12
N ARG A 240 -22.92 25.20 7.06
CA ARG A 240 -24.36 25.41 7.29
C ARG A 240 -24.69 26.85 7.65
N ARG A 241 -23.95 27.44 8.60
CA ARG A 241 -24.11 28.86 8.95
C ARG A 241 -23.85 29.79 7.76
N ALA A 242 -22.90 29.43 6.89
CA ALA A 242 -22.62 30.21 5.69
C ALA A 242 -23.77 30.14 4.66
N ILE A 243 -24.38 28.95 4.50
CA ILE A 243 -25.55 28.74 3.63
C ILE A 243 -26.74 29.57 4.13
N GLU A 244 -27.03 29.53 5.43
CA GLU A 244 -28.13 30.30 6.05
C GLU A 244 -27.93 31.81 5.89
N ARG A 245 -26.72 32.32 6.14
CA ARG A 245 -26.41 33.74 5.92
C ARG A 245 -26.53 34.14 4.45
N HIS A 246 -26.13 33.27 3.52
CA HIS A 246 -26.27 33.54 2.10
C HIS A 246 -27.74 33.58 1.69
N ALA A 247 -28.55 32.63 2.17
CA ALA A 247 -29.99 32.61 1.93
C ALA A 247 -30.67 33.90 2.41
N ALA A 248 -30.36 34.35 3.63
CA ALA A 248 -30.91 35.57 4.19
C ALA A 248 -30.47 36.84 3.43
N ARG A 249 -29.21 36.91 2.99
CA ARG A 249 -28.68 38.08 2.29
C ARG A 249 -29.21 38.22 0.88
N GLU A 250 -29.34 37.12 0.15
CA GLU A 250 -29.79 37.12 -1.24
C GLU A 250 -31.32 36.97 -1.38
N GLY A 251 -32.04 36.79 -0.25
CA GLY A 251 -33.49 36.60 -0.25
C GLY A 251 -33.97 35.30 -0.91
N ILE A 252 -33.11 34.28 -0.96
CA ILE A 252 -33.41 32.97 -1.56
C ILE A 252 -33.76 31.93 -0.49
N SER A 253 -34.41 30.84 -0.90
CA SER A 253 -34.70 29.75 0.02
C SER A 253 -33.41 29.07 0.51
N THR A 254 -33.46 28.48 1.71
CA THR A 254 -32.35 27.71 2.26
C THR A 254 -31.99 26.49 1.41
N ASP A 255 -32.97 25.90 0.72
CA ASP A 255 -32.74 24.79 -0.22
C ASP A 255 -31.99 25.27 -1.47
N ASP A 256 -32.33 26.43 -2.02
CA ASP A 256 -31.63 27.01 -3.17
C ASP A 256 -30.18 27.34 -2.84
N ALA A 257 -29.96 27.97 -1.68
CA ALA A 257 -28.61 28.24 -1.17
C ALA A 257 -27.82 26.94 -0.94
N TYR A 258 -28.48 25.87 -0.46
CA TYR A 258 -27.88 24.55 -0.29
C TYR A 258 -27.48 23.91 -1.63
N ARG A 259 -28.36 23.96 -2.64
CA ARG A 259 -28.07 23.47 -4.00
C ARG A 259 -26.90 24.21 -4.63
N LYS A 260 -26.83 25.53 -4.44
CA LYS A 260 -25.71 26.37 -4.91
C LYS A 260 -24.39 26.02 -4.21
N ALA A 261 -24.41 25.86 -2.89
CA ALA A 261 -23.24 25.40 -2.13
C ALA A 261 -22.78 24.00 -2.56
N ALA A 262 -23.72 23.10 -2.84
CA ALA A 262 -23.42 21.78 -3.36
C ALA A 262 -22.72 21.82 -4.72
N SER A 263 -23.15 22.72 -5.62
CA SER A 263 -22.50 22.96 -6.91
C SER A 263 -21.05 23.42 -6.74
N TYR A 264 -20.80 24.40 -5.87
CA TYR A 264 -19.43 24.88 -5.61
C TYR A 264 -18.52 23.79 -5.03
N VAL A 265 -19.05 22.94 -4.14
CA VAL A 265 -18.29 21.80 -3.61
C VAL A 265 -17.94 20.79 -4.71
N ASP A 266 -18.86 20.56 -5.66
CA ASP A 266 -18.63 19.66 -6.78
C ASP A 266 -17.62 20.22 -7.81
N GLU A 267 -17.52 21.55 -7.94
CA GLU A 267 -16.57 22.26 -8.80
C GLU A 267 -15.16 22.32 -8.19
N ILE A 268 -15.03 22.64 -6.90
CA ILE A 268 -13.73 22.67 -6.19
C ILE A 268 -13.11 21.26 -6.09
N ALA A 269 -13.95 20.23 -6.07
CA ALA A 269 -13.52 18.84 -6.02
C ALA A 269 -13.29 18.20 -7.40
N ALA A 270 -13.39 18.97 -8.51
CA ALA A 270 -13.15 18.52 -9.89
C ALA A 270 -11.66 18.60 -10.28
#